data_AF-A0A960J3X8-F1
#
_entry.id   AF-A0A960J3X8-F1
#
_cell.length_a   1.000
_cell.length_b   1.000
_cell.length_c   1.000
_cell.angle_alpha   90.00
_cell.angle_beta   90.00
_cell.angle_gamma   90.00
#
_symmetry.space_group_name_H-M   'P 1'
#
loop_
_entity.id
_entity.type
_entity.pdbx_description
1 polymer ?
#
loop_
_entity_poly.entity_id
_entity_poly.type
_entity_poly.pdbx_seq_one_letter_code
_entity_poly.pdbx_strand_id
1 'polypeptide(L)'
;MTAGSALVERYLLLGLRLGRHLDGLVDAYYGPPALARRVEAEPRVALGELVAEASRLVADLDGPGDLDGLDAGRRRWLRAQCAGLVTTAAKLRGDAIGYSDEVESCYGVRPRRV
;
A
#
# COMPACT_ATOMS: atom_id res chain seq x y z
N MET A 1 8.28 19.76 -1.20
CA MET A 1 7.88 18.35 -1.44
C MET A 1 7.96 18.09 -2.94
N THR A 2 8.70 17.08 -3.36
CA THR A 2 8.67 16.57 -4.74
C THR A 2 7.45 15.66 -4.94
N ALA A 3 7.03 15.44 -6.19
CA ALA A 3 5.97 14.48 -6.51
C ALA A 3 6.26 13.09 -5.93
N GLY A 4 7.50 12.62 -6.01
CA GLY A 4 7.89 11.34 -5.44
C GLY A 4 7.77 11.29 -3.91
N SER A 5 8.22 12.34 -3.22
CA SER A 5 8.10 12.42 -1.75
C SER A 5 6.65 12.38 -1.26
N ALA A 6 5.71 12.98 -2.02
CA ALA A 6 4.28 12.95 -1.68
C ALA A 6 3.66 11.54 -1.81
N LEU A 7 4.05 10.77 -2.83
CA LEU A 7 3.59 9.38 -2.99
C LEU A 7 4.15 8.47 -1.90
N VAL A 8 5.40 8.68 -1.49
CA VAL A 8 6.01 7.95 -0.37
C VAL A 8 5.29 8.24 0.94
N GLU A 9 4.95 9.50 1.24
CA GLU A 9 4.17 9.83 2.45
C GLU A 9 2.80 9.16 2.43
N ARG A 10 2.09 9.19 1.29
CA ARG A 10 0.79 8.50 1.13
C ARG A 10 0.90 7.00 1.34
N TYR A 11 1.96 6.36 0.82
CA TYR A 11 2.23 4.94 1.07
C TYR A 11 2.41 4.64 2.57
N LEU A 12 3.19 5.47 3.28
CA LEU A 12 3.41 5.29 4.72
C LEU A 12 2.11 5.46 5.52
N LEU A 13 1.33 6.49 5.22
CA LEU A 13 0.02 6.72 5.84
C LEU A 13 -0.93 5.55 5.60
N LEU A 14 -0.99 5.04 4.36
CA LEU A 14 -1.81 3.88 4.01
C LEU A 14 -1.42 2.63 4.82
N GLY A 15 -0.12 2.34 4.92
CA GLY A 15 0.37 1.20 5.72
C GLY A 15 0.00 1.32 7.20
N LEU A 16 0.19 2.51 7.79
CA LEU A 16 -0.18 2.78 9.19
C LEU A 16 -1.70 2.67 9.41
N ARG A 17 -2.52 3.20 8.49
CA ARG A 17 -3.99 3.09 8.57
C ARG A 17 -4.46 1.65 8.50
N LEU A 18 -3.90 0.86 7.59
CA LEU A 18 -4.19 -0.57 7.51
C LEU A 18 -3.69 -1.33 8.74
N GLY A 19 -2.58 -0.91 9.35
CA GLY A 19 -2.10 -1.46 10.61
C GLY A 19 -3.09 -1.31 11.77
N ARG A 20 -4.01 -0.33 11.72
CA ARG A 20 -5.11 -0.24 12.69
C ARG A 20 -6.16 -1.33 12.52
N HIS A 21 -6.20 -2.01 11.38
CA HIS A 21 -7.11 -3.13 11.08
C HIS A 21 -6.45 -4.50 11.22
N LEU A 22 -5.13 -4.58 11.01
CA LEU A 22 -4.35 -5.80 11.08
C LEU A 22 -3.08 -5.56 11.90
N ASP A 23 -3.08 -6.05 13.13
CA ASP A 23 -1.91 -6.00 14.00
C ASP A 23 -0.73 -6.73 13.35
N GLY A 24 0.47 -6.16 13.48
CA GLY A 24 1.68 -6.68 12.85
C GLY A 24 1.82 -6.44 11.35
N LEU A 25 0.91 -5.70 10.69
CA LEU A 25 1.06 -5.38 9.25
C LEU A 25 2.32 -4.53 8.97
N VAL A 26 2.65 -3.61 9.86
CA VAL A 26 3.89 -2.83 9.84
C VAL A 26 4.69 -3.25 11.06
N ASP A 27 5.82 -3.93 10.86
CA ASP A 27 6.58 -4.60 11.92
C ASP A 27 7.98 -4.01 12.15
N ALA A 28 8.59 -3.44 11.11
CA ALA A 28 9.98 -2.97 11.16
C ALA A 28 10.13 -1.44 11.12
N TYR A 29 9.38 -0.75 10.27
CA TYR A 29 9.56 0.70 10.05
C TYR A 29 8.22 1.43 9.90
N TYR A 30 7.90 2.27 10.89
CA TYR A 30 6.65 3.02 11.00
C TYR A 30 6.70 4.42 10.37
N GLY A 31 7.82 4.80 9.74
CA GLY A 31 8.00 6.15 9.21
C GLY A 31 8.29 7.21 10.27
N PRO A 32 8.26 8.50 9.88
CA PRO A 32 8.37 9.60 10.82
C PRO A 32 7.28 9.53 11.91
N PRO A 33 7.60 9.71 13.20
CA PRO A 33 6.63 9.58 14.30
C PRO A 33 5.40 10.50 14.18
N ALA A 34 5.52 11.62 13.45
CA ALA A 34 4.42 12.52 13.19
C ALA A 34 3.29 11.87 12.36
N LEU A 35 3.62 10.95 11.44
CA LEU A 35 2.63 10.24 10.62
C LEU A 35 1.82 9.25 11.47
N ALA A 36 2.50 8.48 12.34
CA ALA A 36 1.82 7.59 13.28
C ALA A 36 0.88 8.36 14.21
N ARG A 37 1.33 9.47 14.80
CA ARG A 37 0.47 10.34 15.62
C ARG A 37 -0.75 10.86 14.87
N ARG A 38 -0.58 11.25 13.60
CA ARG A 38 -1.68 11.70 12.73
C ARG A 38 -2.70 10.58 12.51
N VAL A 39 -2.23 9.37 12.18
CA VAL A 39 -3.08 8.20 11.96
C VAL A 39 -3.80 7.74 13.23
N GLU A 40 -3.18 7.90 14.40
CA GLU A 40 -3.85 7.61 15.67
C GLU A 40 -4.93 8.64 16.03
N ALA A 41 -4.73 9.91 15.68
CA ALA A 41 -5.66 11.00 15.98
C ALA A 41 -6.89 11.03 15.05
N GLU A 42 -6.83 10.43 13.86
CA GLU A 42 -7.98 10.32 12.96
C GLU A 42 -8.90 9.15 13.36
N PRO A 43 -10.20 9.20 13.02
CA PRO A 43 -11.07 8.04 13.11
C PRO A 43 -10.54 6.87 12.25
N ARG A 44 -10.86 5.64 12.62
CA ARG A 44 -10.48 4.47 11.83
C ARG A 44 -11.16 4.54 10.45
N VAL A 45 -10.35 4.64 9.40
CA VAL A 45 -10.80 4.71 8.00
C VAL A 45 -11.40 3.37 7.58
N ALA A 46 -12.52 3.39 6.86
CA ALA A 46 -13.18 2.18 6.39
C ALA A 46 -12.32 1.43 5.36
N LEU A 47 -12.33 0.09 5.41
CA LEU A 47 -11.50 -0.75 4.51
C LEU A 47 -11.78 -0.50 3.03
N GLY A 48 -13.03 -0.22 2.64
CA GLY A 48 -13.38 0.13 1.26
C GLY A 48 -12.71 1.43 0.78
N GLU A 49 -12.55 2.41 1.66
CA GLU A 49 -11.83 3.65 1.37
C GLU A 49 -10.32 3.39 1.24
N LEU A 50 -9.76 2.52 2.09
CA LEU A 50 -8.35 2.14 2.03
C LEU A 50 -8.02 1.35 0.76
N VAL A 51 -8.92 0.46 0.30
CA VAL A 51 -8.79 -0.20 -1.02
C VAL A 51 -8.74 0.84 -2.14
N ALA A 52 -9.63 1.83 -2.11
CA ALA A 52 -9.68 2.89 -3.12
C ALA A 52 -8.42 3.78 -3.07
N GLU A 53 -7.94 4.14 -1.88
CA GLU A 53 -6.70 4.90 -1.69
C GLU A 53 -5.48 4.15 -2.23
N ALA A 54 -5.35 2.87 -1.88
CA ALA A 54 -4.28 2.00 -2.37
C ALA A 54 -4.32 1.86 -3.90
N SER A 55 -5.51 1.68 -4.48
CA SER A 55 -5.69 1.55 -5.93
C SER A 55 -5.31 2.83 -6.69
N ARG A 56 -5.70 4.00 -6.15
CA ARG A 56 -5.28 5.29 -6.71
C ARG A 56 -3.77 5.47 -6.63
N LEU A 57 -3.15 5.05 -5.53
CA LEU A 57 -1.69 5.14 -5.38
C LEU A 57 -0.95 4.26 -6.40
N VAL A 58 -1.47 3.06 -6.71
CA VAL A 58 -0.96 2.23 -7.82
C VAL A 58 -1.10 2.97 -9.15
N ALA A 59 -2.28 3.55 -9.43
CA ALA A 59 -2.51 4.29 -10.68
C ALA A 59 -1.59 5.52 -10.82
N ASP A 60 -1.37 6.28 -9.74
CA ASP A 60 -0.45 7.42 -9.71
C ASP A 60 1.00 6.97 -9.99
N LEU A 61 1.38 5.80 -9.46
CA LEU A 61 2.68 5.19 -9.72
C LEU A 61 2.79 4.58 -11.12
N ASP A 62 1.70 4.34 -11.83
CA ASP A 62 1.68 3.88 -13.23
C ASP A 62 1.56 5.04 -14.24
N GLY A 63 1.23 6.24 -13.77
CA GLY A 63 1.04 7.42 -14.61
C GLY A 63 2.28 7.78 -15.44
N PRO A 64 2.12 8.44 -16.60
CA PRO A 64 3.25 8.85 -17.41
C PRO A 64 4.11 9.92 -16.71
N GLY A 65 5.38 10.02 -17.12
CA GLY A 65 6.31 11.06 -16.68
C GLY A 65 7.23 10.65 -15.52
N ASP A 66 8.30 11.41 -15.35
CA ASP A 66 9.25 11.21 -14.26
C ASP A 66 8.66 11.71 -12.94
N LEU A 67 8.80 10.90 -11.90
CA LEU A 67 8.43 11.27 -10.54
C LEU A 67 9.69 11.76 -9.84
N ASP A 68 9.86 13.08 -9.76
CA ASP A 68 11.03 13.67 -9.12
C ASP A 68 11.26 13.11 -7.70
N GLY A 69 12.48 12.64 -7.45
CA GLY A 69 12.87 11.92 -6.23
C GLY A 69 12.51 10.43 -6.17
N LEU A 70 12.02 9.85 -7.28
CA LEU A 70 11.66 8.43 -7.42
C LEU A 70 12.25 7.86 -8.72
N ASP A 71 13.39 7.19 -8.62
CA ASP A 71 13.95 6.45 -9.77
C ASP A 71 13.04 5.27 -10.18
N ALA A 72 13.26 4.75 -11.40
CA ALA A 72 12.42 3.69 -11.97
C ALA A 72 12.39 2.40 -11.13
N GLY A 73 13.49 2.06 -10.45
CA GLY A 73 13.56 0.88 -9.59
C GLY A 73 12.73 1.06 -8.34
N ARG A 74 12.90 2.20 -7.65
CA ARG A 74 12.16 2.54 -6.45
C ARG A 74 10.66 2.73 -6.74
N ARG A 75 10.31 3.30 -7.89
CA ARG A 75 8.93 3.43 -8.37
C ARG A 75 8.27 2.07 -8.56
N ARG A 76 8.95 1.15 -9.25
CA ARG A 76 8.47 -0.23 -9.46
C ARG A 76 8.26 -0.97 -8.13
N TRP A 77 9.22 -0.85 -7.21
CA TRP A 77 9.12 -1.44 -5.88
C TRP A 77 7.93 -0.88 -5.10
N LEU A 78 7.79 0.45 -5.04
CA LEU A 78 6.69 1.10 -4.34
C LEU A 78 5.33 0.70 -4.91
N ARG A 79 5.23 0.58 -6.24
CA ARG A 79 4.02 0.12 -6.94
C ARG A 79 3.65 -1.31 -6.54
N ALA A 80 4.63 -2.22 -6.46
CA ALA A 80 4.41 -3.58 -5.99
C ALA A 80 3.93 -3.63 -4.54
N GLN A 81 4.54 -2.83 -3.65
CA GLN A 81 4.08 -2.72 -2.26
C GLN A 81 2.63 -2.23 -2.18
N CYS A 82 2.26 -1.22 -2.98
CA CYS A 82 0.89 -0.70 -3.00
C CYS A 82 -0.11 -1.74 -3.54
N ALA A 83 0.27 -2.53 -4.54
CA ALA A 83 -0.56 -3.64 -5.04
C ALA A 83 -0.82 -4.69 -3.96
N GLY A 84 0.21 -5.07 -3.19
CA GLY A 84 0.04 -5.92 -2.00
C GLY A 84 -0.93 -5.32 -0.98
N LEU A 85 -0.83 -4.01 -0.71
CA LEU A 85 -1.76 -3.33 0.20
C LEU A 85 -3.20 -3.26 -0.32
N VAL A 86 -3.43 -3.15 -1.63
CA VAL A 86 -4.77 -3.28 -2.23
C VAL A 86 -5.36 -4.64 -1.89
N THR A 87 -4.59 -5.71 -2.14
CA THR A 87 -5.02 -7.10 -1.88
C THR A 87 -5.27 -7.34 -0.39
N THR A 88 -4.36 -6.90 0.49
CA THR A 88 -4.54 -7.01 1.95
C THR A 88 -5.80 -6.28 2.42
N ALA A 89 -6.02 -5.05 1.97
CA ALA A 89 -7.20 -4.27 2.36
C ALA A 89 -8.51 -4.91 1.86
N ALA A 90 -8.50 -5.43 0.62
CA ALA A 90 -9.64 -6.14 0.04
C ALA A 90 -9.96 -7.44 0.79
N LYS A 91 -8.95 -8.23 1.17
CA LYS A 91 -9.13 -9.42 2.01
C LYS A 91 -9.70 -9.07 3.38
N LEU A 92 -9.18 -8.04 4.04
CA LEU A 92 -9.70 -7.58 5.34
C LEU A 92 -11.16 -7.11 5.22
N ARG A 93 -11.55 -6.53 4.07
CA ARG A 93 -12.94 -6.15 3.79
C ARG A 93 -13.88 -7.36 3.64
N GLY A 94 -13.33 -8.54 3.40
CA GLY A 94 -14.08 -9.78 3.18
C GLY A 94 -14.21 -10.18 1.71
N ASP A 95 -13.45 -9.56 0.81
CA ASP A 95 -13.46 -9.94 -0.60
C ASP A 95 -12.86 -11.35 -0.79
N ALA A 96 -13.51 -12.16 -1.63
CA ALA A 96 -12.98 -13.46 -2.00
C ALA A 96 -11.86 -13.30 -3.06
N ILE A 97 -10.61 -13.52 -2.63
CA ILE A 97 -9.44 -13.49 -3.50
C ILE A 97 -8.84 -14.90 -3.58
N GLY A 98 -8.62 -15.40 -4.79
CA GLY A 98 -8.01 -16.70 -5.01
C GLY A 98 -6.55 -16.72 -4.54
N TYR A 99 -6.10 -17.84 -3.98
CA TYR A 99 -4.74 -17.99 -3.46
C TYR A 99 -3.66 -17.59 -4.48
N SER A 100 -3.77 -18.05 -5.73
CA SER A 100 -2.78 -17.70 -6.75
C SER A 100 -2.76 -16.20 -7.08
N ASP A 101 -3.91 -15.54 -7.07
CA ASP A 101 -4.01 -14.11 -7.36
C ASP A 101 -3.49 -13.28 -6.18
N GLU A 102 -3.76 -13.72 -4.95
CA GLU A 102 -3.17 -13.12 -3.74
C GLU A 102 -1.64 -13.21 -3.78
N VAL A 103 -1.09 -14.40 -4.04
CA VAL A 103 0.37 -14.58 -4.05
C VAL A 103 1.01 -13.79 -5.19
N GLU A 104 0.39 -13.76 -6.36
CA GLU A 104 0.86 -12.97 -7.49
C GLU A 104 0.87 -11.47 -7.14
N SER A 105 -0.18 -10.96 -6.49
CA SER A 105 -0.25 -9.55 -6.09
C SER A 105 0.71 -9.18 -4.96
N CYS A 106 0.89 -10.05 -3.96
CA CYS A 106 1.70 -9.74 -2.77
C CYS A 106 3.18 -10.02 -2.98
N TYR A 107 3.53 -10.99 -3.81
CA TYR A 107 4.90 -11.48 -3.97
C TYR A 107 5.41 -11.46 -5.41
N GLY A 108 4.57 -11.09 -6.39
CA GLY A 108 4.98 -10.97 -7.80
C GLY A 108 5.20 -12.30 -8.51
N VAL A 109 4.80 -13.43 -7.92
CA VAL A 109 4.97 -14.77 -8.48
C VAL A 109 3.65 -15.51 -8.46
N ARG A 110 3.26 -16.13 -9.57
CA ARG A 110 2.05 -16.94 -9.63
C ARG A 110 2.35 -18.41 -9.27
N PRO A 111 1.87 -18.91 -8.11
CA PRO A 111 2.11 -20.29 -7.71
C PRO A 111 1.28 -21.25 -8.58
N ARG A 112 1.85 -22.41 -8.88
CA ARG A 112 1.16 -23.56 -9.51
C ARG A 112 1.14 -24.71 -8.52
N ARG A 113 0.02 -25.44 -8.47
CA ARG A 113 -0.03 -26.71 -7.74
C ARG A 113 0.93 -27.69 -8.42
N VAL A 114 1.77 -28.32 -7.62
CA VAL A 114 2.67 -29.41 -8.01
C VAL A 114 2.12 -30.73 -7.53
#